data_AF-A0A7X4C233-F1
#
_entry.id   AF-A0A7X4C233-F1
#
_cell.length_a   1.000
_cell.length_b   1.000
_cell.length_c   1.000
_cell.angle_alpha   90.00
_cell.angle_beta   90.00
_cell.angle_gamma   90.00
#
_symmetry.space_group_name_H-M   'P 1'
#
loop_
_entity.id
_entity.type
_entity.pdbx_description
1 polymer ?
#
loop_
_entity_poly.entity_id
_entity_poly.type
_entity_poly.pdbx_seq_one_letter_code
_entity_poly.pdbx_strand_id
1 'polypeptide(L)'
;MFGAISGCALQADYIIAGQAVREALESGEQRDWKNPDSGNAGSITPARTWQREDTSACCREFQATVTIRGEQFDGYGTVCRQPDGSWGFETLSKPKRPCRPGRRRHSRTARAGEC
;
A
#
# COMPACT_ATOMS: atom_id res chain seq x y z
N MET A 1 22.97 15.54 -23.30
CA MET A 1 22.64 14.10 -23.27
C MET A 1 21.52 13.93 -22.26
N PHE A 2 20.26 14.02 -22.70
CA PHE A 2 19.09 14.07 -21.82
C PHE A 2 18.64 12.63 -21.49
N GLY A 3 18.65 12.29 -20.20
CA GLY A 3 18.35 10.94 -19.71
C GLY A 3 16.88 10.57 -19.83
N ALA A 4 16.57 9.63 -20.73
CA ALA A 4 15.24 9.04 -20.92
C ALA A 4 14.88 7.97 -19.86
N ILE A 5 15.51 8.01 -18.67
CA ILE A 5 15.44 6.92 -17.68
C ILE A 5 14.17 7.02 -16.79
N SER A 6 13.46 8.15 -16.78
CA SER A 6 12.26 8.33 -15.94
C SER A 6 11.02 7.54 -16.40
N GLY A 7 10.94 7.10 -17.66
CA GLY A 7 9.74 6.42 -18.18
C GLY A 7 9.62 4.96 -17.75
N CYS A 8 10.68 4.16 -17.94
CA CYS A 8 10.65 2.73 -17.61
C CYS A 8 10.67 2.48 -16.10
N ALA A 9 11.39 3.31 -15.34
CA ALA A 9 11.47 3.22 -13.88
C ALA A 9 10.09 3.37 -13.22
N LEU A 10 9.30 4.37 -13.67
CA LEU A 10 7.95 4.61 -13.14
C LEU A 10 6.97 3.46 -13.47
N GLN A 11 7.06 2.89 -14.68
CA GLN A 11 6.24 1.75 -15.06
C GLN A 11 6.59 0.52 -14.21
N ALA A 12 7.87 0.23 -14.02
CA ALA A 12 8.33 -0.88 -13.18
C ALA A 12 7.93 -0.70 -11.71
N ASP A 13 8.03 0.53 -11.18
CA ASP A 13 7.56 0.88 -9.83
C ASP A 13 6.08 0.50 -9.65
N TYR A 14 5.22 0.88 -10.61
CA TYR A 14 3.79 0.59 -10.55
C TYR A 14 3.49 -0.91 -10.55
N ILE A 15 4.17 -1.69 -11.39
CA ILE A 15 3.96 -3.15 -11.47
C ILE A 15 4.38 -3.84 -10.17
N ILE A 16 5.58 -3.52 -9.67
CA ILE A 16 6.13 -4.12 -8.45
C ILE A 16 5.26 -3.76 -7.23
N ALA A 17 4.90 -2.49 -7.08
CA ALA A 17 4.03 -2.05 -5.98
C ALA A 17 2.63 -2.70 -6.08
N GLY A 18 2.06 -2.81 -7.28
CA GLY A 18 0.76 -3.45 -7.50
C GLY A 18 0.76 -4.95 -7.15
N GLN A 19 1.86 -5.66 -7.41
CA GLN A 19 2.06 -7.05 -6.99
C GLN A 19 2.09 -7.17 -5.47
N ALA A 20 2.87 -6.33 -4.79
CA ALA A 20 2.95 -6.34 -3.33
C ALA A 20 1.60 -6.03 -2.67
N VAL A 21 0.81 -5.11 -3.24
CA VAL A 21 -0.56 -4.86 -2.80
C VAL A 21 -1.39 -6.14 -2.90
N ARG A 22 -1.39 -6.81 -4.06
CA ARG A 22 -2.16 -8.05 -4.25
C ARG A 22 -1.73 -9.13 -3.26
N GLU A 23 -0.43 -9.37 -3.12
CA GLU A 23 0.09 -10.39 -2.22
C GLU A 23 -0.28 -10.11 -0.75
N ALA A 24 -0.16 -8.86 -0.31
CA ALA A 24 -0.55 -8.47 1.04
C ALA A 24 -2.06 -8.64 1.26
N LEU A 25 -2.87 -8.27 0.27
CA LEU A 25 -4.31 -8.41 0.34
C LEU A 25 -4.78 -9.88 0.29
N GLU A 26 -4.07 -10.77 -0.40
CA GLU A 26 -4.40 -12.20 -0.39
C GLU A 26 -3.94 -12.87 0.91
N SER A 27 -2.71 -12.62 1.36
CA SER A 27 -2.18 -13.27 2.57
C SER A 27 -2.72 -12.68 3.86
N GLY A 28 -3.18 -11.42 3.85
CA GLY A 28 -3.49 -10.68 5.07
C GLY A 28 -2.25 -10.28 5.88
N GLU A 29 -1.05 -10.45 5.32
CA GLU A 29 0.21 -10.13 5.97
C GLU A 29 0.89 -8.92 5.31
N GLN A 30 1.82 -8.30 6.02
CA GLN A 30 2.64 -7.25 5.43
C GLN A 30 3.47 -7.79 4.25
N ARG A 31 3.56 -6.99 3.19
CA ARG A 31 4.49 -7.20 2.08
C ARG A 31 5.29 -5.94 1.81
N ASP A 32 6.60 -6.11 1.72
CA ASP A 32 7.53 -5.05 1.36
C ASP A 32 7.89 -5.17 -0.11
N TRP A 33 8.22 -4.05 -0.75
CA TRP A 33 8.65 -4.02 -2.13
C TRP A 33 9.77 -3.03 -2.36
N LYS A 34 10.59 -3.28 -3.38
CA LYS A 34 11.70 -2.43 -3.74
C LYS A 34 11.98 -2.55 -5.23
N ASN A 35 12.12 -1.41 -5.90
CA ASN A 35 12.63 -1.34 -7.26
C ASN A 35 14.10 -0.89 -7.23
N PRO A 36 15.07 -1.76 -7.59
CA PRO A 36 16.48 -1.40 -7.61
C PRO A 36 16.84 -0.37 -8.69
N ASP A 37 16.06 -0.29 -9.78
CA ASP A 37 16.36 0.61 -10.90
C ASP A 37 16.00 2.07 -10.58
N SER A 38 14.90 2.29 -9.86
CA SER A 38 14.46 3.62 -9.43
C SER A 38 14.96 4.00 -8.04
N GLY A 39 15.31 3.00 -7.21
CA GLY A 39 15.60 3.16 -5.79
C GLY A 39 14.35 3.35 -4.92
N ASN A 40 13.15 3.34 -5.50
CA ASN A 40 11.90 3.44 -4.76
C ASN A 40 11.61 2.13 -4.01
N ALA A 41 11.00 2.25 -2.84
CA ALA A 41 10.64 1.11 -2.01
C ALA A 41 9.39 1.42 -1.21
N GLY A 42 8.77 0.41 -0.62
CA GLY A 42 7.60 0.61 0.21
C GLY A 42 7.16 -0.65 0.94
N SER A 43 6.07 -0.51 1.67
CA SER A 43 5.42 -1.59 2.38
C SER A 43 3.90 -1.45 2.30
N ILE A 44 3.20 -2.58 2.26
CA ILE A 44 1.74 -2.67 2.33
C ILE A 44 1.42 -3.50 3.56
N THR A 45 0.70 -2.92 4.51
CA THR A 45 0.28 -3.56 5.75
C THR A 45 -1.25 -3.65 5.77
N PRO A 46 -1.81 -4.84 5.56
CA PRO A 46 -3.22 -5.09 5.80
C PRO A 46 -3.58 -4.81 7.26
N ALA A 47 -4.76 -4.24 7.48
CA ALA A 47 -5.28 -3.93 8.79
C ALA A 47 -6.58 -4.71 9.03
N ARG A 48 -7.70 -4.01 9.19
CA ARG A 48 -8.98 -4.64 9.50
C ARG A 48 -9.58 -5.30 8.26
N THR A 49 -10.16 -6.48 8.43
CA THR A 49 -11.02 -7.12 7.43
C THR A 49 -12.44 -7.20 7.98
N TRP A 50 -13.46 -6.93 7.16
CA TRP A 50 -14.86 -7.04 7.55
C TRP A 50 -15.75 -7.32 6.34
N GLN A 51 -16.93 -7.90 6.59
CA GLN A 51 -17.94 -8.05 5.56
C GLN A 51 -18.86 -6.83 5.57
N ARG A 52 -19.12 -6.26 4.40
CA ARG A 52 -20.06 -5.14 4.27
C ARG A 52 -21.49 -5.68 4.26
N GLU A 53 -22.34 -5.14 5.13
CA GLU A 53 -23.69 -5.70 5.37
C GLU A 53 -24.65 -5.55 4.18
N ASP A 54 -24.52 -4.48 3.39
CA ASP A 54 -25.37 -4.14 2.25
C ASP A 54 -25.12 -5.01 1.00
N THR A 55 -23.86 -5.41 0.78
CA THR A 55 -23.38 -6.06 -0.45
C THR A 55 -22.79 -7.43 -0.18
N SER A 56 -22.62 -7.81 1.08
CA SER A 56 -21.91 -9.02 1.52
C SER A 56 -20.46 -9.09 1.01
N ALA A 57 -19.88 -7.97 0.56
CA ALA A 57 -18.52 -7.90 0.04
C ALA A 57 -17.49 -7.98 1.18
N CYS A 58 -16.41 -8.73 0.97
CA CYS A 58 -15.30 -8.81 1.92
C CYS A 58 -14.38 -7.59 1.72
N CYS A 59 -14.38 -6.66 2.66
CA CYS A 59 -13.58 -5.44 2.62
C CYS A 59 -12.38 -5.54 3.56
N ARG A 60 -11.28 -4.91 3.18
CA ARG A 60 -10.01 -4.89 3.90
C ARG A 60 -9.40 -3.50 3.85
N GLU A 61 -9.10 -2.97 5.03
CA GLU A 61 -8.25 -1.80 5.21
C GLU A 61 -6.79 -2.17 4.99
N PHE A 62 -6.02 -1.25 4.44
CA PHE A 62 -4.58 -1.35 4.37
C PHE A 62 -3.92 0.01 4.58
N GLN A 63 -2.71 -0.02 5.12
CA GLN A 63 -1.79 1.10 5.12
C GLN A 63 -0.69 0.82 4.11
N ALA A 64 -0.33 1.82 3.31
CA ALA A 64 0.80 1.76 2.39
C ALA A 64 1.85 2.77 2.81
N THR A 65 3.12 2.40 2.72
CA THR A 65 4.26 3.29 2.84
C THR A 65 5.02 3.26 1.52
N VAL A 66 5.41 4.40 0.99
CA VAL A 66 6.33 4.49 -0.15
C VAL A 66 7.42 5.50 0.12
N THR A 67 8.65 5.12 -0.19
CA THR A 67 9.82 5.97 -0.13
C THR A 67 10.25 6.31 -1.55
N ILE A 68 10.16 7.58 -1.92
CA ILE A 68 10.57 8.09 -3.23
C ILE A 68 11.71 9.07 -3.01
N ARG A 69 12.89 8.78 -3.58
CA ARG A 69 14.09 9.62 -3.43
C ARG A 69 14.44 9.96 -1.97
N GLY A 70 14.20 9.02 -1.05
CA GLY A 70 14.48 9.17 0.38
C GLY A 70 13.38 9.91 1.18
N GLU A 71 12.31 10.37 0.54
CA GLU A 71 11.14 10.93 1.21
C GLU A 71 10.06 9.86 1.37
N GLN A 72 9.55 9.69 2.60
CA GLN A 72 8.53 8.70 2.94
C GLN A 72 7.11 9.31 2.89
N PHE A 73 6.20 8.60 2.22
CA PHE A 73 4.78 8.93 2.09
C PHE A 73 3.94 7.76 2.60
N ASP A 74 3.02 8.02 3.53
CA ASP A 74 2.14 7.00 4.12
C ASP A 74 0.72 7.17 3.59
N GLY A 75 0.18 6.23 2.82
CA GLY A 75 -1.21 6.18 2.36
C GLY A 75 -2.09 5.22 3.17
N TYR A 76 -3.41 5.41 3.12
CA TYR A 76 -4.38 4.48 3.71
C TYR A 76 -5.49 4.22 2.71
N GLY A 77 -6.04 3.02 2.70
CA GLY A 77 -7.17 2.72 1.84
C GLY A 77 -7.99 1.54 2.31
N THR A 78 -9.14 1.40 1.66
CA THR A 78 -10.04 0.27 1.80
C THR A 78 -10.21 -0.34 0.42
N VAL A 79 -10.02 -1.65 0.34
CA VAL A 79 -10.35 -2.46 -0.83
C VAL A 79 -11.46 -3.43 -0.48
N CYS A 80 -12.31 -3.76 -1.44
CA CYS A 80 -13.31 -4.81 -1.27
C CYS A 80 -13.15 -5.84 -2.37
N ARG A 81 -13.25 -7.11 -1.98
CA ARG A 81 -13.23 -8.24 -2.88
C ARG A 81 -14.52 -8.25 -3.68
N GLN A 82 -14.36 -8.24 -5.00
CA GLN A 82 -15.43 -8.30 -5.97
C GLN A 82 -15.91 -9.75 -6.12
N PRO A 83 -17.13 -9.96 -6.66
CA PRO A 83 -17.65 -11.31 -6.90
C PRO A 83 -16.78 -12.17 -7.83
N ASP A 84 -16.01 -11.55 -8.72
CA ASP A 84 -15.06 -12.20 -9.62
C ASP A 84 -13.74 -12.60 -8.93
N GLY A 85 -13.62 -12.33 -7.62
CA GLY A 85 -12.46 -12.64 -6.79
C GLY A 85 -11.37 -11.55 -6.78
N SER A 86 -11.50 -10.52 -7.61
CA SER A 86 -10.53 -9.41 -7.68
C SER A 86 -10.70 -8.43 -6.52
N TRP A 87 -9.64 -7.68 -6.17
CA TRP A 87 -9.72 -6.61 -5.18
C TRP A 87 -9.96 -5.27 -5.88
N GLY A 88 -11.08 -4.62 -5.58
CA GLY A 88 -11.41 -3.27 -6.04
C GLY A 88 -11.18 -2.23 -4.95
N PHE A 89 -10.61 -1.06 -5.31
CA PHE A 89 -10.49 0.06 -4.36
C PHE A 89 -11.85 0.69 -4.11
N GLU A 90 -12.24 0.76 -2.83
CA GLU A 90 -13.40 1.53 -2.38
C GLU A 90 -13.00 2.95 -2.01
N THR A 91 -11.90 3.12 -1.28
CA THR A 91 -11.43 4.44 -0.85
C THR A 91 -9.92 4.46 -0.80
N LEU A 92 -9.34 5.53 -1.33
CA LEU A 92 -7.94 5.89 -1.10
C LEU A 92 -7.93 7.20 -0.31
N SER A 93 -7.56 7.11 0.97
CA SER A 93 -7.25 8.31 1.74
C SER A 93 -5.86 8.81 1.34
N LYS A 94 -5.81 10.08 0.93
CA LYS A 94 -4.55 10.80 0.72
C LYS A 94 -3.62 10.62 1.93
N PRO A 95 -2.29 10.63 1.72
CA PRO A 95 -1.37 10.41 2.80
C PRO A 95 -1.65 11.38 3.95
N LYS A 96 -1.84 10.84 5.18
CA LYS A 96 -2.17 11.64 6.37
C LYS A 96 -1.06 12.61 6.77
N ARG A 97 0.10 12.55 6.12
CA ARG A 97 1.19 13.50 6.32
C ARG A 97 1.14 14.58 5.23
N PRO A 98 0.68 15.80 5.54
CA PRO A 98 1.29 16.95 4.88
C PRO A 98 2.79 16.91 5.18
N CYS A 99 3.65 17.15 4.19
CA CYS A 99 5.11 17.27 4.37
C CYS A 99 5.39 18.14 5.61
N ARG A 100 5.85 17.51 6.71
CA ARG A 100 6.26 18.18 7.95
C ARG A 100 7.72 17.80 8.23
N PRO A 101 8.62 18.77 8.46
CA PRO A 101 10.00 18.48 8.84
C PRO A 101 10.04 17.64 10.12
N GLY A 102 10.94 16.65 10.13
CA GLY A 102 10.86 15.44 10.96
C GLY A 102 10.73 15.64 12.48
N ARG A 103 9.92 14.78 13.10
CA ARG A 103 10.07 14.38 14.50
C ARG A 103 9.89 12.86 14.65
N ARG A 104 10.87 12.23 15.30
CA ARG A 104 10.91 10.81 15.65
C ARG A 104 9.66 10.42 16.45
N ARG A 105 9.07 9.25 16.19
CA ARG A 105 7.98 8.70 17.01
C ARG A 105 8.29 7.26 17.41
N HIS A 106 8.20 7.01 18.72
CA HIS A 106 8.36 5.71 19.36
C HIS A 106 7.20 4.76 19.02
N SER A 107 7.55 3.48 18.88
CA SER A 107 6.72 2.34 18.46
C SER A 107 5.68 1.93 19.51
N ARG A 108 4.44 1.70 19.08
CA ARG A 108 3.46 0.84 19.78
C ARG A 108 2.93 -0.21 18.80
N THR A 109 3.17 -1.46 19.13
CA THR A 109 2.71 -2.67 18.47
C THR A 109 1.19 -2.82 18.64
N ALA A 110 0.46 -3.16 17.57
CA ALA A 110 -0.91 -3.62 17.62
C ALA A 110 -0.99 -5.03 17.00
N ARG A 111 -1.54 -5.99 17.76
CA ARG A 111 -1.82 -7.36 17.32
C ARG A 111 -3.03 -7.35 16.37
N ALA A 112 -2.90 -8.06 15.26
CA ALA A 112 -4.02 -8.45 14.41
C ALA A 112 -4.80 -9.58 15.09
N GLY A 113 -6.13 -9.49 15.06
CA GLY A 113 -7.05 -10.60 15.28
C GLY A 113 -7.58 -11.05 13.93
N GLU A 114 -7.66 -12.36 13.74
CA GLU A 114 -8.00 -13.06 12.51
C GLU A 114 -9.50 -12.97 12.15
N CYS A 115 -9.82 -13.33 10.90
CA CYS A 115 -11.18 -13.39 10.35
C CYS A 115 -11.99 -14.57 10.91
#